data_AF-A0A1G7YH38-F1
#
_entry.id   AF-A0A1G7YH38-F1
#
_cell.length_a   1.000
_cell.length_b   1.000
_cell.length_c   1.000
_cell.angle_alpha   90.00
_cell.angle_beta   90.00
_cell.angle_gamma   90.00
#
_symmetry.space_group_name_H-M   'P 1'
#
loop_
_entity.id
_entity.type
_entity.pdbx_description
1 polymer ?
#
loop_
_entity_poly.entity_id
_entity_poly.type
_entity_poly.pdbx_seq_one_letter_code
_entity_poly.pdbx_strand_id
1 'polypeptide(L)'
;MVHGVERTTNGNTDTAAVPPPPEAHHRADSSTPYTTKESNTMNATIDPQVLAQFTGTETYYRLGPVLRDALCTDGVHYLMSNGMAWLVTDAMAVVTTRPEHDGFFMIEFTPREDGSGELVIGDGNGTDVHRQVYNSHAYKLGKPLRMFAEFGEVEKPQWIVLLASEH
;
A
#
# COMPACT_ATOMS: atom_id res chain seq x y z
N MET A 1 -19.52 -62.20 64.98
CA MET A 1 -19.81 -63.59 64.55
C MET A 1 -19.89 -63.61 63.02
N VAL A 2 -19.00 -64.40 62.42
CA VAL A 2 -19.18 -65.23 61.20
C VAL A 2 -19.70 -64.54 59.93
N HIS A 3 -18.77 -64.17 59.02
CA HIS A 3 -18.51 -64.80 57.69
C HIS A 3 -19.62 -64.62 56.64
N GLY A 4 -19.21 -64.10 55.47
CA GLY A 4 -19.96 -64.19 54.22
C GLY A 4 -19.11 -63.73 53.05
N VAL A 5 -18.45 -64.71 52.41
CA VAL A 5 -17.59 -64.58 51.23
C VAL A 5 -18.41 -64.30 49.96
N GLU A 6 -17.77 -63.51 49.10
CA GLU A 6 -17.97 -63.16 47.68
C GLU A 6 -18.93 -63.98 46.81
N ARG A 7 -19.63 -63.26 45.91
CA ARG A 7 -19.69 -63.60 44.47
C ARG A 7 -19.67 -62.34 43.60
N THR A 8 -18.90 -62.46 42.52
CA THR A 8 -18.49 -61.48 41.53
C THR A 8 -19.46 -61.31 40.35
N THR A 9 -19.17 -60.26 39.57
CA THR A 9 -19.46 -59.97 38.15
C THR A 9 -20.73 -59.15 37.85
N ASN A 10 -20.75 -58.16 36.98
CA ASN A 10 -19.72 -57.40 36.24
C ASN A 10 -20.42 -56.09 35.82
N GLY A 11 -19.85 -54.93 36.14
CA GLY A 11 -20.36 -53.62 35.74
C GLY A 11 -19.28 -52.86 34.98
N ASN A 12 -19.54 -52.65 33.69
CA ASN A 12 -18.66 -52.04 32.71
C ASN A 12 -18.55 -50.51 32.93
N THR A 13 -17.34 -50.00 33.15
CA THR A 13 -17.01 -48.56 32.95
C THR A 13 -15.61 -48.47 32.34
N ASP A 14 -15.54 -48.49 31.02
CA ASP A 14 -14.33 -48.14 30.27
C ASP A 14 -14.23 -46.62 30.15
N THR A 15 -13.29 -46.04 30.88
CA THR A 15 -12.83 -44.67 30.72
C THR A 15 -11.79 -44.65 29.60
N ALA A 16 -12.18 -44.29 28.37
CA ALA A 16 -11.24 -44.18 27.26
C ALA A 16 -10.34 -42.94 27.42
N ALA A 17 -9.03 -43.18 27.55
CA ALA A 17 -7.98 -42.18 27.63
C ALA A 17 -7.73 -41.48 26.28
N VAL A 18 -7.39 -40.20 26.32
CA VAL A 18 -7.02 -39.36 25.16
C VAL A 18 -5.63 -39.77 24.63
N PRO A 19 -5.43 -39.98 23.31
CA PRO A 19 -4.11 -40.34 22.76
C PRO A 19 -3.17 -39.13 22.62
N PRO A 20 -1.85 -39.31 22.80
CA PRO A 20 -0.85 -38.27 22.57
C PRO A 20 -0.64 -37.98 21.06
N PRO A 21 -0.18 -36.78 20.69
CA PRO A 21 0.01 -36.38 19.29
C PRO A 21 1.19 -37.12 18.64
N PRO A 22 1.14 -37.38 17.32
CA PRO A 22 2.17 -38.15 16.63
C PRO A 22 3.48 -37.37 16.45
N GLU A 23 4.60 -38.02 16.79
CA GLU A 23 5.96 -37.57 16.55
C GLU A 23 6.27 -37.47 15.04
N ALA A 24 6.84 -36.34 14.62
CA ALA A 24 7.23 -36.10 13.25
C ALA A 24 8.53 -36.86 12.91
N HIS A 25 8.42 -37.86 12.04
CA HIS A 25 9.58 -38.57 11.50
C HIS A 25 10.38 -37.69 10.53
N HIS A 26 11.66 -37.53 10.83
CA HIS A 26 12.69 -36.95 9.98
C HIS A 26 12.73 -37.63 8.60
N ARG A 27 12.60 -36.83 7.52
CA ARG A 27 12.89 -37.24 6.14
C ARG A 27 14.13 -36.49 5.65
N ALA A 28 15.05 -37.26 5.09
CA ALA A 28 16.41 -36.90 4.72
C ALA A 28 16.53 -35.81 3.64
N ASP A 29 17.68 -35.14 3.72
CA ASP A 29 18.23 -34.10 2.85
C ASP A 29 17.92 -34.25 1.35
N SER A 30 17.44 -33.16 0.77
CA SER A 30 17.59 -32.84 -0.65
C SER A 30 18.02 -31.39 -0.75
N SER A 31 19.33 -31.17 -0.66
CA SER A 31 19.97 -29.87 -0.84
C SER A 31 19.99 -29.50 -2.32
N THR A 32 18.86 -29.04 -2.84
CA THR A 32 18.84 -28.20 -4.05
C THR A 32 19.45 -26.84 -3.67
N PRO A 33 20.55 -26.40 -4.32
CA PRO A 33 21.05 -25.07 -4.08
C PRO A 33 20.07 -24.07 -4.69
N TYR A 34 19.27 -23.43 -3.85
CA TYR A 34 18.62 -22.19 -4.23
C TYR A 34 19.74 -21.19 -4.52
N THR A 35 20.01 -20.98 -5.81
CA THR A 35 20.70 -19.79 -6.26
C THR A 35 19.77 -18.64 -5.93
N THR A 36 20.00 -17.98 -4.80
CA THR A 36 19.53 -16.63 -4.56
C THR A 36 20.10 -15.82 -5.72
N LYS A 37 19.29 -15.59 -6.76
CA LYS A 37 19.51 -14.44 -7.60
C LYS A 37 19.35 -13.28 -6.64
N GLU A 38 20.47 -12.70 -6.22
CA GLU A 38 20.48 -11.35 -5.70
C GLU A 38 19.77 -10.53 -6.77
N SER A 39 18.48 -10.25 -6.56
CA SER A 39 17.84 -9.13 -7.22
C SER A 39 18.61 -7.95 -6.68
N ASN A 40 19.61 -7.53 -7.44
CA ASN A 40 20.26 -6.25 -7.26
C ASN A 40 19.13 -5.25 -7.45
N THR A 41 18.42 -4.93 -6.36
CA THR A 41 17.43 -3.86 -6.31
C THR A 41 18.23 -2.60 -6.45
N MET A 42 18.69 -2.33 -7.68
CA MET A 42 19.05 -0.99 -8.07
C MET A 42 17.84 -0.16 -7.68
N ASN A 43 18.04 0.82 -6.80
CA ASN A 43 17.06 1.86 -6.55
C ASN A 43 16.82 2.56 -7.90
N ALA A 44 15.96 1.99 -8.73
CA ALA A 44 15.70 2.47 -10.06
C ALA A 44 15.02 3.83 -9.90
N THR A 45 15.75 4.88 -10.22
CA THR A 45 15.24 6.23 -10.32
C THR A 45 14.28 6.27 -11.50
N ILE A 46 13.13 6.91 -11.31
CA ILE A 46 12.20 7.18 -12.42
C ILE A 46 12.86 8.25 -13.31
N ASP A 47 12.94 7.99 -14.62
CA ASP A 47 13.46 8.95 -15.58
C ASP A 47 12.46 10.12 -15.74
N PRO A 48 12.84 11.37 -15.42
CA PRO A 48 11.97 12.53 -15.60
C PRO A 48 11.50 12.73 -17.05
N GLN A 49 12.27 12.27 -18.04
CA GLN A 49 11.90 12.36 -19.46
C GLN A 49 10.72 11.45 -19.79
N VAL A 50 10.60 10.32 -19.10
CA VAL A 50 9.43 9.43 -19.20
C VAL A 50 8.20 10.11 -18.60
N LEU A 51 8.35 10.87 -17.52
CA LEU A 51 7.22 11.62 -16.95
C LEU A 51 6.76 12.76 -17.86
N ALA A 52 7.69 13.46 -18.51
CA ALA A 52 7.38 14.58 -19.39
C ALA A 52 6.59 14.20 -20.65
N GLN A 53 6.54 12.91 -21.00
CA GLN A 53 5.78 12.44 -22.17
C GLN A 53 4.28 12.27 -21.89
N PHE A 54 3.87 12.25 -20.63
CA PHE A 54 2.45 12.20 -20.26
C PHE A 54 1.85 13.60 -20.45
N THR A 55 1.30 13.85 -21.64
CA THR A 55 0.60 15.09 -22.00
C THR A 55 -0.84 14.75 -22.37
N GLY A 56 -1.67 14.65 -21.34
CA GLY A 56 -3.06 14.16 -21.40
C GLY A 56 -3.18 12.71 -20.93
N THR A 57 -4.42 12.24 -20.75
CA THR A 57 -4.70 10.86 -20.32
C THR A 57 -5.63 10.17 -21.31
N GLU A 58 -5.34 8.89 -21.58
CA GLU A 58 -6.20 8.00 -22.36
C GLU A 58 -7.04 7.12 -21.43
N THR A 59 -6.48 6.72 -20.28
CA THR A 59 -7.13 5.82 -19.33
C THR A 59 -7.10 6.39 -17.91
N TYR A 60 -8.23 6.23 -17.22
CA TYR A 60 -8.32 6.48 -15.79
C TYR A 60 -8.28 5.19 -14.99
N TYR A 61 -7.49 5.18 -13.90
CA TYR A 61 -7.31 4.01 -13.04
C TYR A 61 -7.86 4.29 -11.65
N ARG A 62 -8.47 3.29 -11.01
CA ARG A 62 -8.97 3.42 -9.63
C ARG A 62 -7.80 3.34 -8.64
N LEU A 63 -7.78 4.22 -7.65
CA LEU A 63 -6.77 4.23 -6.58
C LEU A 63 -6.94 3.11 -5.53
N GLY A 64 -7.88 2.20 -5.75
CA GLY A 64 -8.14 1.04 -4.89
C GLY A 64 -9.39 1.19 -4.01
N PRO A 65 -9.67 0.17 -3.16
CA PRO A 65 -10.93 0.07 -2.42
C PRO A 65 -11.06 0.99 -1.22
N VAL A 66 -9.98 1.68 -0.82
CA VAL A 66 -10.02 2.69 0.25
C VAL A 66 -10.37 4.07 -0.33
N LEU A 67 -9.73 4.45 -1.44
CA LEU A 67 -9.94 5.70 -2.17
C LEU A 67 -10.95 5.49 -3.31
N ARG A 68 -12.15 4.99 -2.98
CA ARG A 68 -13.16 4.52 -3.97
C ARG A 68 -13.71 5.61 -4.89
N ASP A 69 -13.67 6.85 -4.43
CA ASP A 69 -14.13 8.03 -5.16
C ASP A 69 -12.95 8.85 -5.65
N ALA A 70 -11.86 8.16 -6.04
CA ALA A 70 -10.70 8.76 -6.66
C ALA A 70 -10.14 7.91 -7.81
N LEU A 71 -9.75 8.60 -8.88
CA LEU A 71 -9.08 8.07 -10.05
C LEU A 71 -7.68 8.69 -10.18
N CYS A 72 -6.83 8.06 -10.97
CA CYS A 72 -5.57 8.63 -11.42
C CYS A 72 -5.40 8.49 -12.93
N THR A 73 -4.63 9.41 -13.52
CA THR A 73 -4.24 9.41 -14.93
C THR A 73 -3.11 8.42 -15.23
N ASP A 74 -2.78 8.25 -16.50
CA ASP A 74 -1.72 7.36 -16.98
C ASP A 74 -0.36 7.69 -16.35
N GLY A 75 0.00 8.98 -16.27
CA GLY A 75 1.25 9.42 -15.66
C GLY A 75 1.34 9.13 -14.16
N VAL A 76 0.25 9.33 -13.43
CA VAL A 76 0.21 9.01 -11.99
C VAL A 76 0.15 7.50 -11.77
N HIS A 77 -0.58 6.75 -12.58
CA HIS A 77 -0.58 5.29 -12.53
C HIS A 77 0.83 4.72 -12.80
N TYR A 78 1.58 5.33 -13.72
CA TYR A 78 2.98 5.00 -13.95
C TYR A 78 3.84 5.26 -12.70
N LEU A 79 3.69 6.42 -12.02
CA LEU A 79 4.38 6.67 -10.75
C LEU A 79 4.09 5.57 -9.72
N MET A 80 2.81 5.26 -9.52
CA MET A 80 2.38 4.26 -8.54
C MET A 80 3.00 2.89 -8.84
N SER A 81 2.97 2.47 -10.10
CA SER A 81 3.54 1.21 -10.58
C SER A 81 5.06 1.13 -10.41
N ASN A 82 5.74 2.27 -10.31
CA ASN A 82 7.19 2.39 -10.15
C ASN A 82 7.62 2.78 -8.73
N GLY A 83 6.83 2.42 -7.72
CA GLY A 83 7.22 2.52 -6.31
C GLY A 83 6.87 3.83 -5.62
N MET A 84 6.08 4.70 -6.27
CA MET A 84 5.61 5.97 -5.70
C MET A 84 4.17 5.91 -5.20
N ALA A 85 3.57 4.71 -5.11
CA ALA A 85 2.19 4.53 -4.67
C ALA A 85 1.92 5.16 -3.30
N TRP A 86 2.87 5.03 -2.36
CA TRP A 86 2.76 5.59 -1.01
C TRP A 86 2.48 7.10 -1.02
N LEU A 87 3.18 7.87 -1.87
CA LEU A 87 3.05 9.32 -1.94
C LEU A 87 1.68 9.72 -2.49
N VAL A 88 1.25 9.03 -3.55
CA VAL A 88 -0.06 9.27 -4.18
C VAL A 88 -1.18 8.94 -3.20
N THR A 89 -1.11 7.80 -2.51
CA THR A 89 -2.15 7.42 -1.55
C THR A 89 -2.19 8.31 -0.32
N ASP A 90 -1.04 8.74 0.20
CA ASP A 90 -0.97 9.67 1.34
C ASP A 90 -1.61 11.02 0.98
N ALA A 91 -1.23 11.60 -0.16
CA ALA A 91 -1.81 12.86 -0.62
C ALA A 91 -3.32 12.74 -0.87
N MET A 92 -3.75 11.66 -1.53
CA MET A 92 -5.16 11.47 -1.83
C MET A 92 -6.01 11.10 -0.63
N ALA A 93 -5.44 10.52 0.43
CA ALA A 93 -6.15 10.35 1.69
C ALA A 93 -6.52 11.71 2.31
N VAL A 94 -5.63 12.70 2.23
CA VAL A 94 -5.93 14.07 2.70
C VAL A 94 -6.96 14.75 1.80
N VAL A 95 -6.77 14.69 0.48
CA VAL A 95 -7.70 15.32 -0.49
C VAL A 95 -9.11 14.79 -0.34
N THR A 96 -9.28 13.46 -0.34
CA THR A 96 -10.61 12.83 -0.33
C THR A 96 -11.35 12.95 1.00
N THR A 97 -10.64 13.25 2.09
CA THR A 97 -11.25 13.44 3.42
C THR A 97 -11.50 14.91 3.76
N ARG A 98 -11.15 15.83 2.87
CA ARG A 98 -11.37 17.26 3.08
C ARG A 98 -12.81 17.63 2.74
N PRO A 99 -13.61 18.15 3.70
CA PRO A 99 -15.02 18.49 3.44
C PRO A 99 -15.18 19.81 2.68
N GLU A 100 -14.28 20.76 2.92
CA GLU A 100 -14.28 22.09 2.30
C GLU A 100 -13.21 22.15 1.22
N HIS A 101 -13.63 22.37 -0.02
CA HIS A 101 -12.75 22.49 -1.18
C HIS A 101 -13.47 23.21 -2.31
N ASP A 102 -12.69 23.91 -3.15
CA ASP A 102 -13.19 24.52 -4.39
C ASP A 102 -13.08 23.56 -5.59
N GLY A 103 -12.78 22.29 -5.32
CA GLY A 103 -12.66 21.24 -6.34
C GLY A 103 -11.27 21.15 -6.98
N PHE A 104 -10.27 21.80 -6.39
CA PHE A 104 -8.89 21.78 -6.86
C PHE A 104 -7.91 21.75 -5.69
N PHE A 105 -6.84 20.97 -5.82
CA PHE A 105 -5.68 21.01 -4.95
C PHE A 105 -4.38 20.89 -5.74
N MET A 106 -3.38 21.68 -5.34
CA MET A 106 -1.99 21.46 -5.72
C MET A 106 -1.35 20.50 -4.72
N ILE A 107 -0.64 19.48 -5.20
CA ILE A 107 0.11 18.53 -4.40
C ILE A 107 1.59 18.63 -4.80
N GLU A 108 2.46 18.98 -3.86
CA GLU A 108 3.90 19.07 -4.11
C GLU A 108 4.68 18.24 -3.10
N PHE A 109 5.60 17.42 -3.60
CA PHE A 109 6.58 16.72 -2.78
C PHE A 109 7.99 17.21 -3.09
N THR A 110 8.68 17.68 -2.05
CA THR A 110 10.06 18.15 -2.14
C THR A 110 10.99 17.22 -1.34
N PRO A 111 11.81 16.38 -1.99
CA PRO A 111 12.84 15.60 -1.31
C PRO A 111 13.98 16.51 -0.82
N ARG A 112 14.64 16.13 0.27
CA ARG A 112 15.82 16.82 0.81
C ARG A 112 17.06 15.93 0.73
N GLU A 113 18.23 16.55 0.73
CA GLU A 113 19.52 15.84 0.60
C GLU A 113 19.81 14.88 1.76
N ASP A 114 19.23 15.13 2.94
CA ASP A 114 19.36 14.27 4.12
C ASP A 114 18.46 13.01 4.08
N GLY A 115 17.72 12.81 2.98
CA GLY A 115 16.79 11.69 2.81
C GLY A 115 15.41 11.91 3.44
N SER A 116 15.20 13.06 4.10
CA SER A 116 13.88 13.53 4.49
C SER A 116 13.14 14.18 3.32
N GLY A 117 11.86 14.45 3.48
CA GLY A 117 11.09 15.15 2.47
C GLY A 117 9.85 15.82 3.05
N GLU A 118 9.18 16.60 2.23
CA GLU A 118 7.99 17.33 2.61
C GLU A 118 6.91 17.21 1.54
N LEU A 119 5.70 16.85 1.98
CA LEU A 119 4.48 16.92 1.21
C LEU A 119 3.73 18.18 1.62
N VAL A 120 3.43 19.04 0.64
CA VAL A 120 2.56 20.20 0.80
C VAL A 120 1.37 20.03 -0.11
N ILE A 121 0.16 20.22 0.44
CA ILE A 121 -1.08 20.28 -0.34
C ILE A 121 -1.64 21.68 -0.16
N GLY A 122 -1.84 22.40 -1.26
CA GLY A 122 -2.38 23.75 -1.29
C GLY A 122 -3.68 23.85 -2.07
N ASP A 123 -4.41 24.94 -1.86
CA ASP A 123 -5.69 25.24 -2.53
C ASP A 123 -5.55 25.74 -3.99
N GLY A 124 -4.32 25.87 -4.48
CA GLY A 124 -4.03 26.45 -5.80
C GLY A 124 -3.93 27.99 -5.82
N ASN A 125 -4.29 28.66 -4.72
CA ASN A 125 -4.27 30.12 -4.56
C ASN A 125 -3.16 30.61 -3.61
N GLY A 126 -2.21 29.74 -3.28
CA GLY A 126 -1.09 30.04 -2.41
C GLY A 126 -1.33 29.79 -0.91
N THR A 127 -2.47 29.17 -0.55
CA THR A 127 -2.72 28.74 0.82
C THR A 127 -2.38 27.27 0.98
N ASP A 128 -1.54 26.97 1.98
CA ASP A 128 -1.27 25.59 2.37
C ASP A 128 -2.45 25.02 3.19
N VAL A 129 -3.01 23.92 2.69
CA VAL A 129 -4.13 23.20 3.30
C VAL A 129 -3.61 22.09 4.21
N HIS A 130 -2.49 21.46 3.83
CA HIS A 130 -1.85 20.41 4.60
C HIS A 130 -0.33 20.41 4.37
N ARG A 131 0.42 20.06 5.42
CA ARG A 131 1.88 19.91 5.37
C ARG A 131 2.28 18.70 6.19
N GLN A 132 3.06 17.80 5.59
CA GLN A 132 3.58 16.62 6.24
C GLN A 132 5.08 16.48 5.96
N VAL A 133 5.85 16.28 7.02
CA VAL A 133 7.29 16.00 6.94
C VAL A 133 7.51 14.51 7.08
N TYR A 134 8.29 13.95 6.16
CA TYR A 134 8.76 12.57 6.18
C TYR A 134 10.22 12.57 6.63
N ASN A 135 10.52 11.90 7.73
CA ASN A 135 11.91 11.77 8.21
C ASN A 135 12.76 10.85 7.31
N SER A 136 12.10 9.98 6.54
CA SER A 136 12.71 9.15 5.51
C SER A 136 11.65 8.74 4.49
N HIS A 137 12.06 8.48 3.24
CA HIS A 137 11.12 8.09 2.18
C HIS A 137 11.79 7.22 1.10
N ALA A 138 10.96 6.53 0.29
CA ALA A 138 11.41 5.76 -0.86
C ALA A 138 11.29 6.52 -2.20
N TYR A 139 11.22 7.85 -2.17
CA TYR A 139 11.05 8.71 -3.35
C TYR A 139 12.08 8.42 -4.46
N LYS A 140 11.62 8.39 -5.72
CA LYS A 140 12.39 7.88 -6.86
C LYS A 140 12.75 8.92 -7.92
N LEU A 141 12.48 10.21 -7.69
CA LEU A 141 12.83 11.28 -8.62
C LEU A 141 13.97 12.13 -8.06
N GLY A 142 14.81 12.67 -8.95
CA GLY A 142 15.89 13.59 -8.58
C GLY A 142 15.43 15.05 -8.38
N LYS A 143 14.15 15.34 -8.56
CA LYS A 143 13.56 16.69 -8.48
C LYS A 143 12.23 16.64 -7.71
N PRO A 144 11.75 17.78 -7.19
CA PRO A 144 10.39 17.86 -6.65
C PRO A 144 9.35 17.41 -7.68
N LEU A 145 8.28 16.78 -7.19
CA LEU A 145 7.15 16.33 -8.00
C LEU A 145 5.96 17.22 -7.67
N ARG A 146 5.30 17.70 -8.72
CA ARG A 146 4.01 18.37 -8.63
C ARG A 146 2.94 17.53 -9.32
N MET A 147 1.83 17.35 -8.61
CA MET A 147 0.59 16.77 -9.11
C MET A 147 -0.55 17.72 -8.79
N PHE A 148 -1.68 17.52 -9.45
CA PHE A 148 -2.93 18.17 -9.12
C PHE A 148 -3.96 17.13 -8.72
N ALA A 149 -4.91 17.53 -7.90
CA ALA A 149 -6.13 16.77 -7.69
C ALA A 149 -7.32 17.65 -8.01
N GLU A 150 -8.14 17.20 -8.95
CA GLU A 150 -9.32 17.90 -9.42
C GLU A 150 -10.57 17.10 -9.10
N PHE A 151 -11.60 17.79 -8.66
CA PHE A 151 -12.93 17.21 -8.51
C PHE A 151 -13.69 17.40 -9.81
N GLY A 152 -13.96 16.30 -10.50
CA GLY A 152 -14.58 16.32 -11.82
C GLY A 152 -15.50 15.12 -12.04
N GLU A 153 -16.05 15.04 -13.26
CA GLU A 153 -16.93 13.94 -13.66
C GLU A 153 -16.32 13.20 -14.85
N VAL A 154 -16.00 11.92 -14.65
CA VAL A 154 -15.61 10.99 -15.73
C VAL A 154 -16.77 10.02 -15.99
N GLU A 155 -17.11 9.22 -14.98
CA GLU A 155 -18.33 8.38 -14.97
C GLU A 155 -19.33 8.87 -13.91
N LYS A 156 -18.82 9.48 -12.86
CA LYS A 156 -19.51 10.08 -11.72
C LYS A 156 -18.63 11.18 -11.13
N PRO A 157 -19.18 12.09 -10.30
CA PRO A 157 -18.38 13.03 -9.53
C PRO A 157 -17.38 12.30 -8.64
N GLN A 158 -16.09 12.56 -8.82
CA GLN A 158 -15.01 11.95 -8.07
C GLN A 158 -13.71 12.76 -8.22
N TRP A 159 -12.76 12.50 -7.34
CA TRP A 159 -11.44 13.10 -7.45
C TRP A 159 -10.61 12.43 -8.55
N ILE A 160 -9.78 13.22 -9.22
CA ILE A 160 -8.86 12.76 -10.26
C ILE A 160 -7.50 13.34 -9.90
N VAL A 161 -6.51 12.49 -9.65
CA VAL A 161 -5.12 12.92 -9.46
C VAL A 161 -4.35 12.77 -10.76
N LEU A 162 -3.61 13.81 -11.12
CA LEU A 162 -2.91 13.92 -12.40
C LEU A 162 -1.55 14.57 -12.26
N LEU A 163 -0.61 14.25 -13.15
CA LEU A 163 0.66 14.97 -13.23
C LEU A 163 0.42 16.41 -13.67
N ALA A 164 1.31 17.31 -13.29
CA ALA A 164 1.23 18.71 -13.74
C ALA A 164 1.33 18.88 -15.27
N SER A 165 1.88 17.90 -16.00
CA SER A 165 1.93 17.89 -17.47
C SER A 165 0.65 17.36 -18.13
N GLU A 166 -0.25 16.77 -17.35
CA GLU A 166 -1.54 16.21 -17.82
C GLU A 166 -2.72 17.16 -17.55
N HIS A 167 -2.50 18.27 -16.85
CA HIS A 167 -3.49 19.31 -16.54
C HIS A 167 -3.52 20.40 -17.64
#